data_AF-A0A369L7Q0-F1
#
_entry.id   AF-A0A369L7Q0-F1
#
_cell.length_a   1.000
_cell.length_b   1.000
_cell.length_c   1.000
_cell.angle_alpha   90.00
_cell.angle_beta   90.00
_cell.angle_gamma   90.00
#
_symmetry.space_group_name_H-M   'P 1'
#
loop_
_entity.id
_entity.type
_entity.pdbx_description
1 polymer ?
#
loop_
_entity_poly.entity_id
_entity_poly.type
_entity_poly.pdbx_seq_one_letter_code
_entity_poly.pdbx_strand_id
1 'polypeptide(L)'
;MTHDGVCADGGASAAPIRVERMEVRRGHLVCQVAFGNAPRVTSPQLMSRVLAEVPTLARHACVNECGTAFAAVMDCTPLPHLLEHLVVDLQVRAEAGQWLTLPGVAAEAPPHVAGATSDHPIVGTSEWLDEAAGIARIDVSFADDLVALRAMRDSVAFLNKLLRG
;
A
#
# COMPACT_ATOMS: atom_id res chain seq x y z
N MET A 1 -48.15 -18.95 -13.00
CA MET A 1 -46.87 -18.40 -13.48
C MET A 1 -46.85 -16.93 -13.10
N THR A 2 -46.01 -16.57 -12.13
CA THR A 2 -45.27 -15.30 -11.99
C THR A 2 -44.54 -15.39 -10.65
N HIS A 3 -43.22 -15.63 -10.71
CA HIS A 3 -42.33 -15.54 -9.57
C HIS A 3 -41.92 -14.07 -9.44
N ASP A 4 -42.37 -13.38 -8.40
CA ASP A 4 -41.83 -12.09 -8.01
C ASP A 4 -40.47 -12.32 -7.35
N GLY A 5 -39.43 -12.25 -8.17
CA GLY A 5 -38.04 -12.27 -7.75
C GLY A 5 -37.67 -10.94 -7.08
N VAL A 6 -37.50 -10.99 -5.77
CA VAL A 6 -36.78 -9.98 -4.99
C VAL A 6 -35.37 -9.85 -5.55
N CYS A 7 -35.05 -8.72 -6.18
CA CYS A 7 -33.67 -8.29 -6.40
C CYS A 7 -33.09 -7.85 -5.04
N ALA A 8 -32.55 -8.81 -4.30
CA ALA A 8 -31.65 -8.50 -3.20
C ALA A 8 -30.35 -7.96 -3.83
N ASP A 9 -30.18 -6.64 -3.78
CA ASP A 9 -28.91 -5.98 -4.02
C ASP A 9 -27.96 -6.36 -2.87
N GLY A 10 -27.42 -7.57 -2.96
CA GLY A 10 -26.43 -8.08 -2.04
C GLY A 10 -25.13 -7.33 -2.29
N GLY A 11 -24.91 -6.25 -1.53
CA GLY A 11 -23.69 -5.46 -1.56
C GLY A 11 -22.48 -6.39 -1.60
N ALA A 12 -21.87 -6.49 -2.78
CA ALA A 12 -20.72 -7.34 -3.00
C ALA A 12 -19.59 -6.79 -2.13
N SER A 13 -19.33 -7.44 -1.00
CA SER A 13 -18.16 -7.15 -0.19
C SER A 13 -16.94 -7.18 -1.12
N ALA A 14 -16.30 -6.04 -1.31
CA ALA A 14 -15.15 -5.94 -2.19
C ALA A 14 -14.10 -6.96 -1.71
N ALA A 15 -13.70 -7.89 -2.59
CA ALA A 15 -12.64 -8.82 -2.26
C ALA A 15 -11.42 -8.02 -1.79
N PRO A 16 -10.86 -8.33 -0.61
CA PRO A 16 -9.81 -7.51 -0.01
C PRO A 16 -8.53 -7.58 -0.84
N ILE A 17 -7.72 -6.52 -0.72
CA ILE A 17 -6.35 -6.52 -1.19
C ILE A 17 -5.59 -7.64 -0.46
N ARG A 18 -4.88 -8.50 -1.21
CA ARG A 18 -4.10 -9.62 -0.66
C ARG A 18 -2.76 -9.74 -1.37
N VAL A 19 -1.71 -10.05 -0.62
CA VAL A 19 -0.44 -10.48 -1.21
C VAL A 19 -0.58 -11.95 -1.64
N GLU A 20 -0.47 -12.22 -2.94
CA GLU A 20 -0.58 -13.57 -3.50
C GLU A 20 0.74 -14.33 -3.44
N ARG A 21 1.84 -13.62 -3.68
CA ARG A 21 3.21 -14.15 -3.70
C ARG A 21 4.15 -13.09 -3.17
N MET A 22 5.15 -13.53 -2.44
CA MET A 22 6.17 -12.68 -1.86
C MET A 22 7.54 -13.34 -2.03
N GLU A 23 8.52 -12.58 -2.49
CA GLU A 23 9.90 -13.01 -2.68
C GLU A 23 10.83 -12.00 -2.03
N VAL A 24 11.63 -12.47 -1.08
CA VAL A 24 12.73 -11.69 -0.52
C VAL A 24 13.96 -11.96 -1.38
N ARG A 25 14.40 -10.94 -2.12
CA ARG A 25 15.63 -10.92 -2.89
C ARG A 25 16.67 -10.09 -2.16
N ARG A 26 17.91 -10.09 -2.65
CA ARG A 26 18.97 -9.27 -2.05
C ARG A 26 18.60 -7.79 -2.12
N GLY A 27 18.23 -7.22 -0.97
CA GLY A 27 17.86 -5.82 -0.80
C GLY A 27 16.51 -5.41 -1.41
N HIS A 28 15.68 -6.37 -1.84
CA HIS A 28 14.41 -6.11 -2.52
C HIS A 28 13.31 -7.07 -2.07
N LEU A 29 12.16 -6.53 -1.68
CA LEU A 29 10.94 -7.28 -1.41
C LEU A 29 10.03 -7.15 -2.62
N VAL A 30 9.81 -8.27 -3.29
CA VAL A 30 8.98 -8.36 -4.49
C VAL A 30 7.66 -9.05 -4.14
N CYS A 31 6.55 -8.36 -4.34
CA CYS A 31 5.22 -8.85 -4.06
C CYS A 31 4.34 -8.84 -5.31
N GLN A 32 3.61 -9.93 -5.53
CA GLN A 32 2.44 -9.94 -6.39
C GLN A 32 1.22 -9.74 -5.51
N VAL A 33 0.42 -8.72 -5.79
CA VAL A 33 -0.71 -8.30 -4.96
C VAL A 33 -1.97 -8.27 -5.82
N ALA A 34 -2.99 -8.96 -5.33
CA ALA A 34 -4.34 -8.90 -5.88
C ALA A 34 -5.11 -7.79 -5.18
N PHE A 35 -5.69 -6.89 -5.96
CA PHE A 35 -6.49 -5.77 -5.49
C PHE A 35 -8.00 -6.07 -5.50
N GLY A 36 -8.42 -7.27 -5.90
CA GLY A 36 -9.81 -7.68 -5.89
C GLY A 36 -10.72 -6.65 -6.58
N ASN A 37 -11.77 -6.22 -5.88
CA ASN A 37 -12.72 -5.21 -6.36
C ASN A 37 -12.37 -3.79 -5.90
N ALA A 38 -11.16 -3.55 -5.37
CA ALA A 38 -10.70 -2.21 -5.03
C ALA A 38 -10.62 -1.34 -6.30
N PRO A 39 -10.81 0.00 -6.17
CA PRO A 39 -10.64 0.91 -7.29
C PRO A 39 -9.23 0.78 -7.88
N ARG A 40 -9.11 0.88 -9.20
CA ARG A 40 -7.80 0.78 -9.88
C ARG A 40 -6.95 2.03 -9.74
N VAL A 41 -7.59 3.16 -9.50
CA VAL A 41 -6.97 4.48 -9.33
C VAL A 41 -7.43 5.07 -8.00
N THR A 42 -6.55 5.82 -7.35
CA THR A 42 -6.88 6.60 -6.15
C THR A 42 -7.90 7.70 -6.45
N SER A 43 -8.43 8.31 -5.39
CA SER A 43 -9.32 9.47 -5.47
C SER A 43 -8.97 10.49 -4.38
N PRO A 44 -9.38 11.77 -4.51
CA PRO A 44 -9.18 12.76 -3.46
C PRO A 44 -9.78 12.35 -2.11
N GLN A 45 -10.92 11.66 -2.12
CA GLN A 45 -11.58 11.18 -0.89
C GLN A 45 -10.74 10.11 -0.19
N LEU A 46 -10.19 9.15 -0.95
CA LEU A 46 -9.29 8.14 -0.42
C LEU A 46 -8.01 8.80 0.13
N MET A 47 -7.39 9.68 -0.65
CA MET A 47 -6.14 10.32 -0.26
C MET A 47 -6.28 11.23 0.95
N SER A 48 -7.40 11.95 1.09
CA SER A 48 -7.68 12.74 2.30
C SER A 48 -7.65 11.88 3.56
N ARG A 49 -8.23 10.67 3.51
CA ARG A 49 -8.23 9.71 4.63
C ARG A 49 -6.85 9.11 4.87
N VAL A 50 -6.09 8.85 3.81
CA VAL A 50 -4.70 8.38 3.93
C VAL A 50 -3.83 9.43 4.60
N LEU A 51 -3.90 10.69 4.15
CA LEU A 51 -3.07 11.78 4.67
C LEU A 51 -3.43 12.19 6.10
N ALA A 52 -4.67 11.92 6.54
CA ALA A 52 -5.05 12.09 7.94
C ALA A 52 -4.22 11.19 8.88
N GLU A 53 -3.82 10.01 8.41
CA GLU A 53 -3.06 9.01 9.17
C GLU A 53 -1.55 9.06 8.84
N VAL A 54 -1.21 9.32 7.57
CA VAL A 54 0.16 9.31 7.03
C VAL A 54 0.47 10.63 6.31
N PRO A 55 0.59 11.76 7.04
CA PRO A 55 0.72 13.09 6.43
C PRO A 55 2.04 13.30 5.66
N THR A 56 3.07 12.50 5.95
CA THR A 56 4.38 12.58 5.27
C THR A 56 4.35 12.06 3.84
N LEU A 57 3.36 11.24 3.49
CA LEU A 57 3.29 10.53 2.22
C LEU A 57 3.32 11.48 1.01
N ALA A 58 2.62 12.61 1.10
CA ALA A 58 2.56 13.64 0.06
C ALA A 58 3.95 14.21 -0.29
N ARG A 59 4.90 14.19 0.65
CA ARG A 59 6.24 14.78 0.52
C ARG A 59 7.26 13.81 -0.08
N HIS A 60 6.90 12.56 -0.32
CA HIS A 60 7.80 11.58 -0.92
C HIS A 60 8.21 12.02 -2.30
N ALA A 61 9.51 11.91 -2.61
CA ALA A 61 9.97 12.04 -3.97
C ALA A 61 9.35 10.92 -4.82
N CYS A 62 8.82 11.27 -5.98
CA CYS A 62 8.13 10.34 -6.86
C CYS A 62 8.46 10.71 -8.30
N VAL A 63 8.90 9.75 -9.09
CA VAL A 63 9.10 9.94 -10.52
C VAL A 63 7.74 9.79 -11.21
N ASN A 64 7.22 10.90 -11.72
CA ASN A 64 5.95 10.95 -12.43
C ASN A 64 5.96 12.07 -13.47
N GLU A 65 4.88 12.18 -14.26
CA GLU A 65 4.77 13.14 -15.36
C GLU A 65 4.35 14.55 -14.92
N CYS A 66 3.86 14.72 -13.68
CA CYS A 66 3.23 15.96 -13.20
C CYS A 66 4.12 16.79 -12.27
N GLY A 67 5.15 16.20 -11.65
CA GLY A 67 6.02 16.87 -10.71
C GLY A 67 7.06 15.92 -10.09
N THR A 68 7.76 16.40 -9.06
CA THR A 68 8.85 15.66 -8.40
C THR A 68 8.43 14.93 -7.12
N ALA A 69 7.18 15.12 -6.68
CA ALA A 69 6.66 14.57 -5.43
C ALA A 69 5.37 13.79 -5.67
N PHE A 70 5.07 12.85 -4.77
CA PHE A 70 3.86 12.03 -4.84
C PHE A 70 2.58 12.87 -4.80
N ALA A 71 2.60 14.01 -4.09
CA ALA A 71 1.48 14.97 -4.05
C ALA A 71 1.01 15.44 -5.45
N ALA A 72 1.89 15.44 -6.45
CA ALA A 72 1.54 15.88 -7.80
C ALA A 72 0.56 14.93 -8.51
N VAL A 73 0.46 13.67 -8.07
CA VAL A 73 -0.35 12.62 -8.73
C VAL A 73 -1.28 11.87 -7.79
N MET A 74 -1.08 11.97 -6.47
CA MET A 74 -1.70 11.07 -5.49
C MET A 74 -3.24 10.97 -5.58
N ASP A 75 -3.93 12.02 -6.01
CA ASP A 75 -5.40 12.04 -6.14
C ASP A 75 -5.93 11.26 -7.36
N CYS A 76 -5.07 10.91 -8.30
CA CYS A 76 -5.40 10.14 -9.51
C CYS A 76 -4.17 9.34 -9.99
N THR A 77 -3.80 8.33 -9.22
CA THR A 77 -2.66 7.44 -9.52
C THR A 77 -3.06 5.98 -9.30
N PRO A 78 -2.40 4.99 -9.95
CA PRO A 78 -2.73 3.58 -9.71
C PRO A 78 -2.70 3.22 -8.22
N LEU A 79 -3.71 2.48 -7.75
CA LEU A 79 -3.76 2.06 -6.34
C LEU A 79 -2.51 1.27 -5.87
N PRO A 80 -1.84 0.44 -6.71
CA PRO A 80 -0.55 -0.17 -6.37
C PRO A 80 0.56 0.84 -6.05
N HIS A 81 0.56 2.00 -6.70
CA HIS A 81 1.53 3.07 -6.46
C HIS A 81 1.35 3.72 -5.09
N LEU A 82 0.10 3.86 -4.63
CA LEU A 82 -0.16 4.23 -3.25
C LEU A 82 0.35 3.18 -2.25
N LEU A 83 0.12 1.89 -2.51
CA LEU A 83 0.60 0.82 -1.64
C LEU A 83 2.13 0.81 -1.55
N GLU A 84 2.83 0.97 -2.66
CA GLU A 84 4.28 1.12 -2.71
C GLU A 84 4.76 2.24 -1.78
N HIS A 85 4.20 3.45 -1.92
CA HIS A 85 4.59 4.59 -1.09
C HIS A 85 4.30 4.39 0.39
N LEU A 86 3.20 3.73 0.76
CA LEU A 86 2.91 3.39 2.17
C LEU A 86 3.98 2.45 2.75
N VAL A 87 4.44 1.48 1.97
CA VAL A 87 5.49 0.55 2.39
C VAL A 87 6.82 1.28 2.55
N VAL A 88 7.18 2.15 1.60
CA VAL A 88 8.38 3.00 1.70
C VAL A 88 8.31 3.91 2.93
N ASP A 89 7.17 4.56 3.20
CA ASP A 89 7.02 5.49 4.33
C ASP A 89 7.22 4.80 5.69
N LEU A 90 6.63 3.61 5.87
CA LEU A 90 6.80 2.82 7.09
C LEU A 90 8.25 2.39 7.30
N GLN A 91 8.96 2.01 6.24
CA GLN A 91 10.38 1.66 6.35
C GLN A 91 11.24 2.86 6.73
N VAL A 92 11.06 4.00 6.07
CA VAL A 92 11.78 5.26 6.38
C VAL A 92 11.53 5.70 7.82
N ARG A 93 10.28 5.55 8.30
CA ARG A 93 9.93 5.82 9.70
C ARG A 93 10.58 4.86 10.67
N ALA A 94 10.68 3.58 10.32
CA ALA A 94 11.38 2.59 11.14
C ALA A 94 12.84 2.99 11.33
N GLU A 95 13.54 3.33 10.25
CA GLU A 95 14.94 3.78 10.29
C GLU A 95 15.13 5.04 11.14
N ALA A 96 14.15 5.95 11.12
CA ALA A 96 14.15 7.14 11.97
C ALA A 96 13.76 6.87 13.45
N GLY A 97 13.46 5.62 13.82
CA GLY A 97 12.96 5.26 15.15
C GLY A 97 11.54 5.75 15.44
N GLN A 98 10.75 6.02 14.39
CA GLN A 98 9.43 6.67 14.42
C GLN A 98 8.33 5.77 13.83
N TRP A 99 8.39 4.45 14.09
CA TRP A 99 7.40 3.50 13.58
C TRP A 99 5.97 3.96 13.85
N LEU A 100 5.14 3.94 12.80
CA LEU A 100 3.75 4.36 12.86
C LEU A 100 2.84 3.12 12.89
N THR A 101 2.02 2.99 13.93
CA THR A 101 0.96 1.98 13.97
C THR A 101 -0.25 2.47 13.19
N LEU A 102 -0.46 1.91 12.00
CA LEU A 102 -1.60 2.29 11.15
C LEU A 102 -2.94 1.78 11.70
N PRO A 103 -4.05 2.49 11.48
CA PRO A 103 -5.36 1.99 11.90
C PRO A 103 -5.74 0.70 11.19
N GLY A 104 -6.28 -0.28 11.93
CA GLY A 104 -6.72 -1.57 11.36
C GLY A 104 -5.66 -2.66 11.32
N VAL A 105 -4.46 -2.36 11.80
CA VAL A 105 -3.41 -3.35 12.06
C VAL A 105 -3.54 -3.88 13.49
N ALA A 106 -3.11 -5.11 13.73
CA ALA A 106 -3.05 -5.65 15.09
C ALA A 106 -1.99 -4.90 15.91
N ALA A 107 -2.28 -4.64 17.19
CA ALA A 107 -1.34 -3.98 18.08
C ALA A 107 -0.15 -4.93 18.36
N GLU A 108 1.02 -4.55 17.84
CA GLU A 108 2.28 -5.29 18.00
C GLU A 108 3.40 -4.30 18.34
N ALA A 109 4.35 -4.72 19.18
CA ALA A 109 5.54 -3.90 19.50
C ALA A 109 6.25 -3.46 18.21
N PRO A 110 6.79 -2.23 18.09
CA PRO A 110 7.48 -1.76 16.91
C PRO A 110 8.57 -2.74 16.43
N PRO A 111 8.85 -2.82 15.12
CA PRO A 111 9.89 -3.72 14.63
C PRO A 111 11.24 -3.28 15.20
N HIS A 112 12.07 -4.25 15.59
CA HIS A 112 13.45 -3.97 15.96
C HIS A 112 14.24 -3.68 14.69
N VAL A 113 14.65 -2.42 14.52
CA VAL A 113 15.60 -2.06 13.47
C VAL A 113 16.98 -2.42 13.97
N ALA A 114 17.69 -3.26 13.23
CA ALA A 114 19.04 -3.70 13.59
C ALA A 114 20.09 -2.59 13.38
N GLY A 115 19.94 -1.44 14.05
CA GLY A 115 20.97 -0.40 14.25
C GLY A 115 21.63 0.23 13.01
N ALA A 116 21.32 -0.24 11.80
CA ALA A 116 21.91 0.21 10.55
C ALA A 116 20.85 1.00 9.78
N THR A 117 21.05 2.31 9.69
CA THR A 117 20.37 3.14 8.68
C THR A 117 20.86 2.69 7.30
N SER A 118 19.96 2.57 6.32
CA SER A 118 20.41 2.31 4.96
C SER A 118 21.33 3.43 4.45
N ASP A 119 22.47 3.06 3.89
CA ASP A 119 23.33 3.98 3.11
C ASP A 119 22.67 4.36 1.76
N HIS A 120 21.58 3.69 1.38
CA HIS A 120 20.87 3.89 0.14
C HIS A 120 19.41 4.27 0.39
N PRO A 121 18.87 5.25 -0.36
CA PRO A 121 17.47 5.63 -0.23
C PRO A 121 16.56 4.44 -0.51
N ILE A 122 15.55 4.27 0.33
CA ILE A 122 14.49 3.29 0.13
C ILE A 122 13.61 3.77 -1.04
N VAL A 123 13.65 3.02 -2.13
CA VAL A 123 12.87 3.24 -3.35
C VAL A 123 11.93 2.07 -3.63
N GLY A 124 10.90 2.33 -4.42
CA GLY A 124 9.97 1.32 -4.90
C GLY A 124 9.62 1.50 -6.37
N THR A 125 8.97 0.48 -6.92
CA THR A 125 8.24 0.53 -8.18
C THR A 125 6.99 -0.34 -8.09
N SER A 126 5.97 0.03 -8.87
CA SER A 126 4.72 -0.69 -8.94
C SER A 126 4.16 -0.66 -10.35
N GLU A 127 3.56 -1.77 -10.77
CA GLU A 127 2.96 -1.91 -12.08
C GLU A 127 1.79 -2.89 -12.04
N TRP A 128 0.76 -2.65 -12.84
CA TRP A 128 -0.26 -3.65 -13.11
C TRP A 128 0.32 -4.75 -14.00
N LEU A 129 0.31 -6.00 -13.52
CA LEU A 129 0.60 -7.17 -14.36
C LEU A 129 -0.63 -7.55 -15.20
N ASP A 130 -1.81 -7.40 -14.60
CA ASP A 130 -3.12 -7.51 -15.24
C ASP A 130 -4.10 -6.56 -14.51
N GLU A 131 -4.34 -5.39 -15.09
CA GLU A 131 -5.21 -4.37 -14.49
C GLU A 131 -6.68 -4.82 -14.45
N ALA A 132 -7.13 -5.58 -15.45
CA ALA A 132 -8.50 -6.09 -15.50
C ALA A 132 -8.74 -7.08 -14.36
N ALA A 133 -7.82 -8.03 -14.17
CA ALA A 133 -7.85 -8.97 -13.05
C ALA A 133 -7.47 -8.34 -11.69
N GLY A 134 -6.88 -7.14 -11.70
CA GLY A 134 -6.45 -6.44 -10.51
C GLY A 134 -5.20 -7.05 -9.88
N ILE A 135 -4.28 -7.58 -10.70
CA ILE A 135 -3.01 -8.15 -10.25
C ILE A 135 -1.90 -7.15 -10.55
N ALA A 136 -1.16 -6.75 -9.51
CA ALA A 136 -0.01 -5.86 -9.65
C ALA A 136 1.24 -6.45 -9.02
N ARG A 137 2.39 -5.99 -9.50
CA ARG A 137 3.70 -6.20 -8.90
C ARG A 137 4.07 -4.95 -8.10
N ILE A 138 4.56 -5.15 -6.89
CA ILE A 138 5.21 -4.11 -6.08
C ILE A 138 6.61 -4.62 -5.74
N ASP A 139 7.62 -3.80 -6.04
CA ASP A 139 9.03 -4.10 -5.78
C ASP A 139 9.61 -2.93 -4.97
N VAL A 140 9.93 -3.18 -3.71
CA VAL A 140 10.51 -2.16 -2.82
C VAL A 140 11.89 -2.62 -2.37
N SER A 141 12.85 -1.70 -2.40
CA SER A 141 14.11 -1.92 -1.71
C SER A 141 13.90 -1.89 -0.19
N PHE A 142 14.82 -2.52 0.55
CA PHE A 142 14.79 -2.51 2.02
C PHE A 142 16.18 -2.54 2.63
N ALA A 143 16.31 -1.98 3.82
CA ALA A 143 17.48 -2.11 4.70
C ALA A 143 17.39 -3.35 5.59
N ASP A 144 16.17 -3.60 6.08
CA ASP A 144 15.82 -4.66 7.02
C ASP A 144 14.57 -5.38 6.47
N ASP A 145 14.70 -6.67 6.21
CA ASP A 145 13.65 -7.47 5.59
C ASP A 145 12.45 -7.64 6.51
N LEU A 146 12.65 -7.78 7.83
CA LEU A 146 11.56 -7.87 8.80
C LEU A 146 10.74 -6.58 8.85
N VAL A 147 11.40 -5.42 8.74
CA VAL A 147 10.72 -4.12 8.62
C VAL A 147 9.91 -4.06 7.32
N ALA A 148 10.48 -4.47 6.18
CA ALA A 148 9.79 -4.45 4.89
C ALA A 148 8.57 -5.39 4.85
N LEU A 149 8.72 -6.60 5.39
CA LEU A 149 7.65 -7.59 5.51
C LEU A 149 6.49 -7.04 6.35
N ARG A 150 6.82 -6.41 7.47
CA ARG A 150 5.82 -5.79 8.34
C ARG A 150 5.17 -4.59 7.68
N ALA A 151 5.95 -3.72 7.03
CA ALA A 151 5.43 -2.57 6.31
C ALA A 151 4.42 -3.00 5.23
N MET A 152 4.75 -4.00 4.41
CA MET A 152 3.83 -4.58 3.43
C MET A 152 2.53 -5.08 4.06
N ARG A 153 2.62 -5.87 5.13
CA ARG A 153 1.46 -6.39 5.87
C ARG A 153 0.57 -5.25 6.41
N ASP A 154 1.18 -4.29 7.08
CA ASP A 154 0.47 -3.22 7.79
C ASP A 154 -0.16 -2.23 6.78
N SER A 155 0.51 -1.93 5.67
CA SER A 155 -0.05 -1.12 4.58
C SER A 155 -1.23 -1.80 3.89
N VAL A 156 -1.18 -3.11 3.62
CA VAL A 156 -2.31 -3.86 3.04
C VAL A 156 -3.50 -3.89 4.00
N ALA A 157 -3.26 -4.14 5.29
CA ALA A 157 -4.33 -4.13 6.30
C ALA A 157 -4.97 -2.74 6.43
N PHE A 158 -4.17 -1.69 6.41
CA PHE A 158 -4.62 -0.30 6.43
C PHE A 158 -5.50 0.05 5.22
N LEU A 159 -5.05 -0.24 3.99
CA LEU A 159 -5.85 0.02 2.79
C LEU A 159 -7.17 -0.78 2.80
N ASN A 160 -7.13 -2.04 3.22
CA ASN A 160 -8.34 -2.84 3.38
C ASN A 160 -9.31 -2.25 4.41
N LYS A 161 -8.82 -1.64 5.49
CA LYS A 161 -9.68 -0.92 6.43
C LYS A 161 -10.30 0.31 5.76
N LEU A 162 -9.49 1.13 5.09
CA LEU A 162 -9.98 2.35 4.45
C LEU A 162 -11.00 2.07 3.34
N LEU A 163 -10.84 0.99 2.58
CA LEU A 163 -11.74 0.66 1.48
C LEU A 163 -13.05 -0.01 1.93
N ARG A 164 -13.15 -0.45 3.19
CA ARG A 164 -14.36 -1.06 3.76
C ARG A 164 -15.33 -0.05 4.39
N GLY A 165 -14.92 1.19 4.60
CA GLY A 165 -15.72 2.25 5.23
C GLY A 165 -15.19 3.61 4.86
#